data_AF-A0A645J440-F1
#
_entry.id   AF-A0A645J440-F1
#
_cell.length_a   1.000
_cell.length_b   1.000
_cell.length_c   1.000
_cell.angle_alpha   90.00
_cell.angle_beta   90.00
_cell.angle_gamma   90.00
#
_symmetry.space_group_name_H-M   'P 1'
#
loop_
_entity.id
_entity.type
_entity.pdbx_description
1 polymer ?
#
loop_
_entity_poly.entity_id
_entity_poly.type
_entity_poly.pdbx_seq_one_letter_code
_entity_poly.pdbx_strand_id
1 'polypeptide(L)'
;MKDLDKVLIAGQFGAHLPAESLTGTGILPKEVEDKLIYVGNSSKTGAYMTLMSSKARHEVEELARRMEYMELAETENYERIFTESMIFPEYP
;
A
#
# COMPACT_ATOMS: atom_id res chain seq x y z
N MET A 1 10.74 3.58 -9.83
CA MET A 1 10.59 4.47 -8.64
C MET A 1 10.67 5.97 -8.93
N LYS A 2 11.29 6.41 -10.04
CA LYS A 2 11.31 7.84 -10.39
C LYS A 2 9.91 8.43 -10.64
N ASP A 3 9.01 7.63 -11.20
CA ASP A 3 7.61 8.04 -11.47
C ASP A 3 6.65 7.83 -10.29
N LEU A 4 7.15 7.35 -9.14
CA LEU A 4 6.33 7.14 -7.95
C LEU A 4 6.43 8.36 -7.04
N ASP A 5 5.32 9.09 -6.88
CA ASP A 5 5.29 10.33 -6.09
C ASP A 5 5.11 10.08 -4.58
N LYS A 6 4.18 9.20 -4.21
CA LYS A 6 3.75 8.96 -2.83
C LYS A 6 3.39 7.50 -2.62
N VAL A 7 3.62 7.01 -1.40
CA VAL A 7 3.18 5.69 -0.95
C VAL A 7 2.24 5.88 0.24
N LEU A 8 0.96 5.58 0.02
CA LEU A 8 -0.06 5.72 1.06
C LEU A 8 -0.15 4.42 1.87
N ILE A 9 0.20 4.48 3.15
CA ILE A 9 0.12 3.34 4.07
C ILE A 9 -1.19 3.43 4.85
N ALA A 10 -2.09 2.50 4.57
CA ALA A 10 -3.34 2.31 5.28
C ALA A 10 -3.27 1.13 6.24
N GLY A 11 -4.15 1.12 7.22
CA GLY A 11 -4.22 0.08 8.25
C GLY A 11 -3.62 0.51 9.58
N GLN A 12 -4.04 -0.16 10.65
CA GLN A 12 -3.68 0.21 12.03
C GLN A 12 -2.21 -0.11 12.36
N PHE A 13 -1.61 -1.02 11.60
CA PHE A 13 -0.21 -1.44 11.78
C PHE A 13 0.79 -0.33 11.42
N GLY A 14 0.55 0.41 10.33
CA GLY A 14 1.50 1.41 9.84
C GLY A 14 1.60 2.67 10.71
N ALA A 15 0.51 3.09 11.38
CA ALA A 15 0.45 4.37 12.09
C ALA A 15 1.46 4.54 13.24
N HIS A 16 2.08 3.45 13.70
CA HIS A 16 3.04 3.45 14.80
C HIS A 16 4.45 3.03 14.40
N LEU A 17 4.71 2.76 13.11
CA LEU A 17 6.01 2.30 12.65
C LEU A 17 6.82 3.44 12.02
N PRO A 18 8.08 3.63 12.43
CA PRO A 18 8.99 4.51 11.71
C PRO A 18 9.14 4.04 10.26
N ALA A 19 9.22 4.98 9.32
CA ALA A 19 9.46 4.69 7.91
C ALA A 19 10.71 3.81 7.72
N GLU A 20 11.77 4.15 8.44
CA GLU A 20 13.03 3.40 8.51
C GLU A 20 12.85 1.94 8.95
N SER A 21 11.88 1.64 9.82
CA SER A 21 11.62 0.26 10.23
C SER A 21 10.97 -0.54 9.10
N LEU A 22 10.06 0.06 8.33
CA LEU A 22 9.41 -0.62 7.20
C LEU A 22 10.40 -0.88 6.06
N THR A 23 11.28 0.10 5.79
CA THR A 23 12.26 -0.01 4.71
C THR A 23 13.49 -0.83 5.12
N GLY A 24 13.97 -0.66 6.35
CA GLY A 24 15.11 -1.41 6.89
C GLY A 24 14.84 -2.90 7.08
N THR A 25 13.57 -3.30 7.27
CA THR A 25 13.16 -4.71 7.31
C THR A 25 12.89 -5.30 5.92
N GLY A 26 12.88 -4.50 4.85
CA GLY A 26 12.58 -4.96 3.50
C GLY A 26 11.09 -5.15 3.20
N ILE A 27 10.19 -4.78 4.12
CA ILE A 27 8.73 -4.77 3.87
C ILE A 27 8.40 -3.80 2.72
N LEU A 28 9.10 -2.66 2.69
CA LEU A 28 9.05 -1.70 1.60
C LEU A 28 10.47 -1.45 1.07
N PRO A 29 10.62 -1.08 -0.21
CA PRO A 29 11.93 -0.69 -0.75
C PRO A 29 12.51 0.55 -0.05
N LYS A 30 13.84 0.64 0.08
CA LYS A 30 14.50 1.78 0.75
C LYS A 30 14.23 3.11 0.04
N GLU A 31 14.09 3.08 -1.27
CA GLU A 31 13.97 4.28 -2.11
C GLU A 31 12.55 4.89 -2.11
N VAL A 32 11.63 4.34 -1.30
CA VAL A 32 10.33 4.98 -1.00
C VAL A 32 10.24 5.58 0.40
N GLU A 33 11.30 5.52 1.21
CA GLU A 33 11.26 5.94 2.62
C GLU A 33 10.76 7.37 2.82
N ASP A 34 11.21 8.29 1.98
CA ASP A 34 10.86 9.71 1.98
C ASP A 34 9.48 10.01 1.35
N LYS A 35 8.83 8.98 0.80
CA LYS A 35 7.54 9.08 0.09
C LYS A 35 6.37 8.51 0.90
N LEU A 36 6.62 7.95 2.08
CA LEU A 36 5.60 7.29 2.90
C LEU A 36 4.66 8.30 3.56
N ILE A 37 3.35 8.08 3.44
CA ILE A 37 2.30 8.87 4.09
C ILE A 37 1.32 7.92 4.76
N TYR A 38 1.15 8.05 6.07
CA TYR A 38 0.20 7.25 6.84
C TYR A 38 -1.20 7.87 6.78
N VAL A 39 -2.17 7.08 6.32
CA VAL A 39 -3.58 7.52 6.21
C VAL A 39 -4.50 6.84 7.23
N GLY A 40 -3.93 5.99 8.11
CA GLY A 40 -4.65 5.30 9.17
C GLY A 40 -5.68 4.29 8.62
N ASN A 41 -6.81 4.14 9.31
CA ASN A 41 -7.88 3.26 8.88
C ASN A 41 -8.72 3.91 7.76
N SER A 42 -8.23 3.78 6.53
CA SER A 42 -8.88 4.30 5.32
C SER A 42 -10.24 3.65 5.06
N SER A 43 -10.42 2.36 5.39
CA SER A 43 -11.69 1.66 5.26
C SER A 43 -12.79 2.29 6.14
N LYS A 44 -12.50 2.53 7.42
CA LYS A 44 -13.42 3.21 8.35
C LYS A 44 -13.74 4.61 7.84
N THR A 45 -12.72 5.40 7.49
CA THR A 45 -12.92 6.78 7.02
C THR A 45 -13.74 6.82 5.73
N GLY A 46 -13.44 5.93 4.78
CA GLY A 46 -14.20 5.77 3.54
C GLY A 46 -15.65 5.40 3.79
N ALA A 47 -15.93 4.49 4.73
CA ALA A 47 -17.30 4.13 5.11
C ALA A 47 -18.08 5.33 5.68
N TYR A 48 -17.47 6.16 6.53
CA TYR A 48 -18.11 7.41 6.98
C TYR A 48 -18.37 8.37 5.82
N MET A 49 -17.41 8.54 4.91
CA MET A 49 -17.56 9.44 3.76
C MET A 49 -18.72 9.00 2.85
N THR A 50 -18.83 7.71 2.54
CA THR A 50 -19.90 7.17 1.68
C THR A 50 -21.26 7.08 2.39
N LEU A 51 -21.28 7.01 3.72
CA LEU A 51 -22.49 7.13 4.53
C LEU A 51 -23.03 8.56 4.48
N MET A 52 -22.15 9.56 4.62
CA MET A 52 -22.52 10.97 4.75
C MET A 52 -22.70 11.69 3.40
N SER A 53 -22.22 11.13 2.30
CA SER A 53 -22.27 11.77 0.97
C SER A 53 -22.62 10.79 -0.14
N SER A 54 -23.77 11.04 -0.78
CA SER A 54 -24.20 10.29 -1.98
C SER A 54 -23.23 10.49 -3.16
N LYS A 55 -22.65 11.68 -3.28
CA LYS A 55 -21.61 11.97 -4.29
C LYS A 55 -20.37 11.11 -4.06
N ALA A 56 -19.84 11.07 -2.84
CA ALA A 56 -18.66 10.27 -2.52
C ALA A 56 -18.92 8.76 -2.73
N ARG A 57 -20.14 8.30 -2.41
CA ARG A 57 -20.56 6.93 -2.70
C ARG A 57 -20.49 6.62 -4.20
N HIS A 58 -21.07 7.48 -5.03
CA HIS A 58 -21.06 7.30 -6.48
C HIS A 58 -19.62 7.33 -7.05
N GLU A 59 -18.77 8.24 -6.58
CA GLU A 59 -17.36 8.32 -7.01
C GLU A 59 -16.58 7.03 -6.70
N VAL A 60 -16.79 6.44 -5.52
CA VAL A 60 -16.14 5.18 -5.13
C VAL A 60 -16.68 4.00 -5.95
N GLU A 61 -17.98 3.96 -6.27
CA GLU A 61 -18.56 2.93 -7.14
C GLU A 61 -17.97 2.98 -8.56
N GLU A 62 -17.83 4.17 -9.14
CA GLU A 62 -17.21 4.35 -10.45
C GLU A 62 -15.70 4.10 -10.43
N LEU A 63 -15.01 4.41 -9.32
CA LEU A 63 -13.61 4.05 -9.14
C LEU A 63 -13.45 2.52 -9.10
N ALA A 64 -14.27 1.82 -8.31
CA ALA A 64 -14.21 0.37 -8.18
C ALA A 64 -14.38 -0.35 -9.53
N ARG A 65 -15.24 0.16 -10.41
CA ARG A 65 -15.42 -0.37 -11.78
C ARG A 65 -14.20 -0.24 -12.68
N ARG A 66 -13.29 0.71 -12.38
CA ARG A 66 -12.05 0.94 -13.13
C ARG A 66 -10.84 0.26 -12.51
N MET A 67 -10.99 -0.39 -11.35
CA MET A 67 -9.91 -1.14 -10.73
C MET A 67 -9.75 -2.48 -11.44
N GLU A 68 -8.52 -2.77 -11.83
CA GLU A 68 -8.15 -4.07 -12.42
C GLU A 68 -7.55 -4.95 -11.33
N TYR A 69 -8.02 -6.20 -11.25
CA TYR A 69 -7.43 -7.21 -10.38
C TYR A 69 -6.28 -7.90 -11.09
N MET A 70 -5.15 -8.02 -10.41
CA MET A 70 -3.99 -8.77 -10.88
C MET A 70 -3.81 -10.00 -9.99
N GLU A 71 -3.92 -11.19 -10.59
CA GLU A 71 -3.70 -12.46 -9.89
C GLU A 71 -2.21 -12.72 -9.71
N LEU A 72 -1.71 -12.51 -8.50
CA LEU A 72 -0.28 -12.63 -8.20
C LEU A 72 0.19 -14.08 -8.30
N ALA A 73 -0.63 -15.07 -7.91
CA ALA A 73 -0.23 -16.48 -7.94
C ALA A 73 0.00 -17.02 -9.36
N GLU A 74 -0.68 -16.44 -10.35
CA GLU A 74 -0.52 -16.79 -11.77
C GLU A 74 0.51 -15.88 -12.48
N THR A 75 1.04 -14.87 -11.79
CA THR A 75 2.03 -13.97 -12.37
C THR A 75 3.38 -14.67 -12.48
N GLU A 76 3.98 -14.60 -13.67
CA GLU A 76 5.30 -15.18 -13.92
C GLU A 76 6.33 -14.68 -12.90
N ASN A 77 7.14 -15.60 -12.36
CA ASN A 77 8.16 -15.36 -11.33
C ASN A 77 7.67 -14.93 -9.94
N TYR A 78 6.36 -14.88 -9.66
CA TYR A 78 5.88 -14.45 -8.34
C TYR A 78 6.45 -15.29 -7.19
N GLU A 79 6.45 -16.62 -7.29
CA GLU A 79 6.99 -17.49 -6.23
C GLU A 79 8.47 -17.23 -5.95
N ARG A 80 9.26 -16.98 -7.00
CA ARG A 80 10.68 -16.63 -6.87
C ARG A 80 10.85 -15.30 -6.17
N ILE A 81 10.13 -14.26 -6.60
CA ILE A 81 10.17 -12.92 -6.00
C ILE A 81 9.73 -13.00 -4.52
N PHE A 82 8.68 -13.75 -4.22
CA PHE A 82 8.17 -13.92 -2.87
C PHE A 82 9.21 -14.60 -1.97
N THR A 83 9.85 -15.67 -2.46
CA THR A 83 10.91 -16.39 -1.73
C THR A 83 12.13 -15.48 -1.49
N GLU A 84 12.55 -14.72 -2.50
CA GLU A 84 13.64 -13.74 -2.37
C GLU A 84 13.29 -12.64 -1.34
N SER A 85 12.02 -12.21 -1.31
CA SER A 85 11.53 -11.18 -0.39
C SER A 85 11.34 -11.67 1.06
N MET A 86 11.47 -12.97 1.34
CA MET A 86 11.48 -13.48 2.71
C MET A 86 12.81 -13.24 3.43
N ILE A 87 13.87 -12.93 2.69
CA ILE A 87 15.20 -12.70 3.24
C ILE A 87 15.29 -11.23 3.64
N PHE A 88 15.74 -10.98 4.88
CA PHE A 88 15.99 -9.60 5.30
C PHE A 88 17.07 -8.95 4.42
N PRO A 89 16.94 -7.65 4.10
CA PRO A 89 17.97 -6.93 3.37
C PRO A 89 19.30 -6.97 4.14
N GLU A 90 20.41 -7.00 3.41
CA GLU A 90 21.71 -6.79 4.05
C GLU A 90 21.74 -5.39 4.65
N TYR A 91 22.07 -5.33 5.95
CA TYR A 91 22.21 -4.07 6.65
C TYR A 91 23.50 -3.38 6.15
N PRO A 92 23.45 -2.11 5.72
CA PRO A 92 24.66 -1.37 5.36
C PRO A 92 25.59 -1.13 6.56
#